data_AF-A0A0F9S056-F1
#
_entry.id   AF-A0A0F9S056-F1
#
_cell.length_a   1.000
_cell.length_b   1.000
_cell.length_c   1.000
_cell.angle_alpha   90.00
_cell.angle_beta   90.00
_cell.angle_gamma   90.00
#
_symmetry.space_group_name_H-M   'P 1'
#
loop_
_entity.id
_entity.type
_entity.pdbx_description
1 polymer ?
#
loop_
_entity_poly.entity_id
_entity_poly.type
_entity_poly.pdbx_seq_one_letter_code
_entity_poly.pdbx_strand_id
1 'polypeptide(L)'
;MVMTTDVRTQTQPLTLPRPRTLPEVAQQLGIPLVVRPWWGSRRSTKVAYCRKCGGWLWGTYCHACEKSLRPRDILLRWLFRREWLCPANRIRWPEVLENGSVVVWEGPCGKSRNGRHHEHRQDLEVVDVGETAFLLRATVVKNTSLFIVGLDDGRPFARMVSGRVTTLQDAFDWLVPKKVQEALILGLDVKRQGDWWFIPTNKEPRRRSDGRTVYTSSPALSAGKLYRGAALCWNRQTRHTGGMVVYQSVAGVNYQVPFVKGEVKAPDHPTLTLPSWHMAIRNRSTPAGDGQDRPDD
;
A
#
# COMPACT_ATOMS: atom_id res chain seq x y z
N MET A 1 5.11 27.01 -67.21
CA MET A 1 5.07 28.02 -66.13
C MET A 1 4.60 27.27 -64.88
N VAL A 2 5.54 26.87 -64.02
CA VAL A 2 5.25 26.02 -62.84
C VAL A 2 4.99 26.94 -61.66
N MET A 3 3.76 26.94 -61.14
CA MET A 3 3.39 27.70 -59.95
C MET A 3 3.69 26.88 -58.70
N THR A 4 4.85 27.14 -58.09
CA THR A 4 5.17 26.70 -56.73
C THR A 4 4.32 27.51 -55.75
N THR A 5 3.35 26.87 -55.12
CA THR A 5 2.53 27.44 -54.04
C THR A 5 3.27 27.27 -52.72
N ASP A 6 3.84 28.36 -52.22
CA ASP A 6 4.42 28.42 -50.88
C ASP A 6 3.31 28.31 -49.82
N VAL A 7 3.09 27.11 -49.30
CA VAL A 7 2.26 26.88 -48.12
C VAL A 7 3.06 27.31 -46.89
N ARG A 8 2.93 28.57 -46.49
CA ARG A 8 3.37 29.03 -45.17
C ARG A 8 2.47 28.40 -44.11
N THR A 9 2.91 27.27 -43.56
CA THR A 9 2.32 26.69 -42.35
C THR A 9 2.51 27.68 -41.20
N GLN A 10 1.44 28.38 -40.82
CA GLN A 10 1.45 29.19 -39.60
C GLN A 10 1.58 28.26 -38.41
N THR A 11 2.77 28.19 -37.83
CA THR A 11 3.01 27.52 -36.56
C THR A 11 2.29 28.31 -35.47
N GLN A 12 1.08 27.88 -35.09
CA GLN A 12 0.42 28.45 -33.92
C GLN A 12 1.32 28.24 -32.69
N PRO A 13 1.50 29.25 -31.83
CA PRO A 13 2.27 29.11 -30.61
C PRO A 13 1.64 28.00 -29.76
N LEU A 14 2.45 26.98 -29.43
CA LEU A 14 2.13 25.92 -28.49
C LEU A 14 1.76 26.56 -27.15
N THR A 15 0.46 26.70 -26.92
CA THR A 15 -0.05 27.13 -25.62
C THR A 15 0.22 25.96 -24.67
N LEU A 16 1.18 26.12 -23.77
CA LEU A 16 1.48 25.08 -22.79
C LEU A 16 0.20 24.83 -21.98
N PRO A 17 -0.27 23.58 -21.91
CA PRO A 17 -1.50 23.27 -21.19
C PRO A 17 -1.34 23.70 -19.73
N ARG A 18 -2.36 24.38 -19.20
CA ARG A 18 -2.43 24.72 -17.78
C ARG A 18 -2.15 23.46 -16.94
N PRO A 19 -1.34 23.55 -15.86
CA PRO A 19 -1.16 22.44 -14.94
C PRO A 19 -2.52 21.96 -14.43
N ARG A 20 -2.82 20.68 -14.64
CA ARG A 20 -4.06 20.07 -14.16
C ARG A 20 -3.98 19.93 -12.64
N THR A 21 -5.07 20.28 -11.96
CA THR A 21 -5.20 20.07 -10.52
C THR A 21 -5.44 18.59 -10.22
N LEU A 22 -5.07 18.15 -9.02
CA LEU A 22 -5.29 16.76 -8.60
C LEU A 22 -6.77 16.31 -8.69
N PRO A 23 -7.78 17.12 -8.28
CA PRO A 23 -9.19 16.77 -8.47
C PRO A 23 -9.60 16.61 -9.95
N GLU A 24 -9.09 17.45 -10.85
CA GLU A 24 -9.38 17.35 -12.29
C GLU A 24 -8.83 16.04 -12.88
N VAL A 25 -7.60 15.67 -12.54
CA VAL A 25 -6.99 14.39 -12.96
C VAL A 25 -7.78 13.20 -12.41
N ALA A 26 -8.13 13.23 -11.13
CA ALA A 26 -8.89 12.15 -10.52
C ALA A 26 -10.29 12.00 -11.15
N GLN A 27 -10.99 13.12 -11.41
CA GLN A 27 -12.28 13.13 -12.08
C GLN A 27 -12.19 12.56 -13.50
N GLN A 28 -11.17 12.96 -14.27
CA GLN A 28 -10.93 12.45 -15.63
C GLN A 28 -10.77 10.93 -15.65
N LEU A 29 -10.12 10.36 -14.65
CA LEU A 29 -9.87 8.91 -14.53
C LEU A 29 -11.01 8.15 -13.82
N GLY A 30 -12.07 8.85 -13.40
CA GLY A 30 -13.16 8.24 -12.62
C GLY A 30 -12.75 7.79 -11.22
N ILE A 31 -11.67 8.35 -10.66
CA ILE A 31 -11.19 8.01 -9.31
C ILE A 31 -11.93 8.90 -8.30
N PRO A 32 -12.72 8.32 -7.36
CA PRO A 32 -13.41 9.09 -6.32
C PRO A 32 -12.40 9.62 -5.28
N LEU A 33 -11.80 10.77 -5.55
CA LEU A 33 -10.73 11.35 -4.72
C LEU A 33 -11.25 12.49 -3.83
N VAL A 34 -10.83 12.49 -2.57
CA VAL A 34 -11.14 13.51 -1.57
C VAL A 34 -9.85 14.11 -1.03
N VAL A 35 -9.63 15.40 -1.27
CA VAL A 35 -8.53 16.15 -0.66
C VAL A 35 -8.98 16.68 0.70
N ARG A 36 -8.26 16.31 1.77
CA ARG A 36 -8.48 16.80 3.13
C ARG A 36 -7.36 17.73 3.59
N PRO A 37 -7.63 18.64 4.52
CA PRO A 37 -6.57 19.42 5.15
C PRO A 37 -5.57 18.53 5.90
N TRP A 38 -4.27 18.73 5.68
CA TRP A 38 -3.21 17.92 6.28
C TRP A 38 -3.12 18.03 7.81
N TRP A 39 -3.49 19.18 8.38
CA TRP A 39 -3.52 19.37 9.83
C TRP A 39 -4.48 18.44 10.59
N GLY A 40 -5.45 17.85 9.89
CA GLY A 40 -6.37 16.82 10.40
C GLY A 40 -5.86 15.38 10.26
N SER A 41 -4.56 15.17 10.01
CA SER A 41 -4.01 13.83 9.77
C SER A 41 -3.52 13.10 11.02
N ARG A 42 -3.36 13.79 12.17
CA ARG A 42 -2.85 13.19 13.40
C ARG A 42 -3.52 13.74 14.65
N ARG A 43 -4.17 12.87 15.41
CA ARG A 43 -4.65 13.20 16.76
C ARG A 43 -3.59 12.82 17.79
N SER A 44 -3.55 13.52 18.92
CA SER A 44 -2.81 13.02 20.09
C SER A 44 -3.24 11.58 20.35
N THR A 45 -2.33 10.63 20.55
CA THR A 45 -2.73 9.26 20.90
C THR A 45 -3.08 9.19 22.39
N LYS A 46 -3.88 8.18 22.77
CA LYS A 46 -4.00 7.79 24.16
C LYS A 46 -2.64 7.22 24.58
N VAL A 47 -2.12 7.69 25.70
CA VAL A 47 -0.92 7.15 26.34
C VAL A 47 -1.37 6.33 27.53
N ALA A 48 -0.70 5.20 27.72
CA ALA A 48 -0.97 4.28 28.79
C ALA A 48 -0.22 4.71 30.07
N TYR A 49 -0.95 4.80 31.16
CA TYR A 49 -0.45 5.17 32.48
C TYR A 49 -0.73 4.04 33.48
N CYS A 50 0.13 3.89 34.47
CA CYS A 50 -0.17 3.06 35.63
C CYS A 50 -1.27 3.73 36.45
N ARG A 51 -2.39 3.02 36.66
CA ARG A 51 -3.49 3.54 37.50
C ARG A 51 -3.05 3.79 38.96
N LYS A 52 -2.08 3.02 39.46
CA LYS A 52 -1.58 3.11 40.85
C LYS A 52 -0.68 4.32 41.08
N CYS A 53 0.36 4.49 40.27
CA CYS A 53 1.38 5.53 40.51
C CYS A 53 1.32 6.71 39.52
N GLY A 54 0.50 6.63 38.47
CA GLY A 54 0.43 7.66 37.42
C GLY A 54 1.65 7.71 36.48
N GLY A 55 2.61 6.79 36.60
CA GLY A 55 3.76 6.70 35.70
C GLY A 55 3.38 6.23 34.30
N TRP A 56 4.11 6.70 33.28
CA TRP A 56 3.92 6.27 31.89
C TRP A 56 4.34 4.80 31.71
N LEU A 57 3.67 4.09 30.82
CA LEU A 57 3.97 2.69 30.51
C LEU A 57 4.78 2.56 29.23
N TRP A 58 5.69 1.57 29.22
CA TRP A 58 6.32 1.05 28.00
C TRP A 58 5.68 -0.30 27.70
N GLY A 59 4.72 -0.31 26.78
CA GLY A 59 3.80 -1.45 26.60
C GLY A 59 2.91 -1.61 27.84
N THR A 60 3.06 -2.73 28.56
CA THR A 60 2.36 -2.98 29.83
C THR A 60 3.24 -2.78 31.06
N TYR A 61 4.53 -2.45 30.89
CA TYR A 61 5.47 -2.32 32.00
C TYR A 61 5.47 -0.90 32.57
N CYS A 62 5.39 -0.80 33.91
CA CYS A 62 5.50 0.45 34.63
C CYS A 62 6.87 0.55 35.31
N HIS A 63 7.71 1.48 34.86
CA HIS A 63 9.03 1.71 35.47
C HIS A 63 8.94 2.15 36.93
N ALA A 64 7.99 3.01 37.28
CA ALA A 64 7.82 3.47 38.66
C ALA A 64 7.33 2.37 39.63
N CYS A 65 6.71 1.31 39.12
CA CYS A 65 6.30 0.16 39.94
C CYS A 65 7.18 -1.08 39.71
N GLU A 66 8.18 -0.97 38.85
CA GLU A 66 9.08 -2.04 38.38
C GLU A 66 8.38 -3.35 38.00
N LYS A 67 7.18 -3.27 37.41
CA LYS A 67 6.39 -4.48 37.06
C LYS A 67 5.50 -4.31 35.84
N SER A 68 5.19 -5.45 35.23
CA SER A 68 4.16 -5.56 34.21
C SER A 68 2.76 -5.47 34.82
N LEU A 69 1.91 -4.65 34.21
CA LEU A 69 0.55 -4.39 34.67
C LEU A 69 -0.46 -5.26 33.92
N ARG A 70 -1.55 -5.62 34.60
CA ARG A 70 -2.74 -6.20 33.96
C ARG A 70 -3.55 -5.10 33.28
N PRO A 71 -4.36 -5.39 32.26
CA PRO A 71 -5.17 -4.38 31.56
C PRO A 71 -6.00 -3.48 32.48
N ARG A 72 -6.59 -4.02 33.55
CA ARG A 72 -7.38 -3.24 34.54
C ARG A 72 -6.56 -2.22 35.34
N ASP A 73 -5.25 -2.43 35.44
CA ASP A 73 -4.30 -1.57 36.16
C ASP A 73 -3.71 -0.49 35.24
N ILE A 74 -4.08 -0.50 33.95
CA ILE A 74 -3.70 0.49 32.93
C ILE A 74 -4.81 1.53 32.80
N LEU A 75 -4.42 2.81 32.72
CA LEU A 75 -5.29 3.93 32.46
C LEU A 75 -4.86 4.59 31.15
N LEU A 76 -5.75 4.63 30.17
CA LEU A 76 -5.52 5.34 28.92
C LEU A 76 -5.95 6.81 29.09
N ARG A 77 -5.02 7.75 28.95
CA ARG A 77 -5.31 9.19 28.93
C ARG A 77 -4.79 9.81 27.66
N TRP A 78 -5.51 10.79 27.13
CA TRP A 78 -4.99 11.59 26.03
C TRP A 78 -3.82 12.44 26.53
N LEU A 79 -2.68 12.36 25.84
CA LEU A 79 -1.49 13.14 26.21
C LEU A 79 -1.72 14.66 26.15
N PHE A 80 -2.58 15.06 25.21
CA PHE A 80 -3.05 16.43 25.00
C PHE A 80 -4.57 16.38 24.83
N ARG A 81 -5.30 17.47 25.12
CA ARG A 81 -6.78 17.50 25.09
C ARG A 81 -7.38 17.21 23.70
N ARG A 82 -7.43 15.95 23.26
CA ARG A 82 -7.90 15.53 21.91
C ARG A 82 -7.42 16.46 20.79
N GLU A 83 -6.24 17.04 20.96
CA GLU A 83 -5.77 18.07 20.06
C GLU A 83 -5.24 17.42 18.80
N TRP A 84 -5.48 18.07 17.67
CA TRP A 84 -4.71 17.83 16.47
C TRP A 84 -3.24 18.10 16.76
N LEU A 85 -2.38 17.14 16.45
CA LEU A 85 -0.94 17.29 16.54
C LEU A 85 -0.42 17.70 15.17
N CYS A 86 0.63 18.52 15.17
CA CYS A 86 1.38 18.72 13.95
C CYS A 86 1.95 17.36 13.50
N PRO A 87 1.62 16.88 12.29
CA PRO A 87 2.20 15.66 11.75
C PRO A 87 3.72 15.74 11.51
N ALA A 88 4.31 16.95 11.55
CA ALA A 88 5.74 17.28 11.57
C ALA A 88 6.67 16.25 10.90
N ASN A 89 7.16 16.58 9.70
CA ASN A 89 8.08 15.75 8.90
C ASN A 89 7.55 14.37 8.47
N ARG A 90 6.27 14.05 8.74
CA ARG A 90 5.65 12.80 8.27
C ARG A 90 4.67 13.08 7.16
N ILE A 91 4.93 12.49 6.00
CA ILE A 91 3.96 12.44 4.91
C ILE A 91 2.77 11.59 5.37
N ARG A 92 1.56 12.12 5.21
CA ARG A 92 0.33 11.33 5.35
C ARG A 92 0.04 10.67 4.00
N TRP A 93 0.03 9.35 4.01
CA TRP A 93 -0.09 8.54 2.80
C TRP A 93 -1.54 8.50 2.35
N PRO A 94 -1.82 8.49 1.04
CA PRO A 94 -3.16 8.26 0.52
C PRO A 94 -3.82 7.02 1.15
N GLU A 95 -5.11 7.10 1.48
CA GLU A 95 -5.89 5.99 2.04
C GLU A 95 -7.10 5.69 1.16
N VAL A 96 -7.40 4.40 1.00
CA VAL A 96 -8.66 3.96 0.36
C VAL A 96 -9.64 3.64 1.47
N LEU A 97 -10.75 4.38 1.52
CA LEU A 97 -11.83 4.17 2.47
C LEU A 97 -12.73 3.01 2.05
N GLU A 98 -13.52 2.49 2.99
CA GLU A 98 -14.47 1.40 2.74
C GLU A 98 -15.57 1.76 1.72
N ASN A 99 -15.92 3.05 1.63
CA ASN A 99 -16.85 3.57 0.62
C ASN A 99 -16.22 3.69 -0.79
N GLY A 100 -14.99 3.21 -0.97
CA GLY A 100 -14.26 3.28 -2.22
C GLY A 100 -13.69 4.66 -2.53
N SER A 101 -13.65 5.63 -1.61
CA SER A 101 -12.99 6.91 -1.90
C SER A 101 -11.48 6.85 -1.59
N VAL A 102 -10.65 7.51 -2.40
CA VAL A 102 -9.23 7.77 -2.09
C VAL A 102 -9.12 9.11 -1.36
N VAL A 103 -8.68 9.09 -0.12
CA VAL A 103 -8.38 10.31 0.65
C VAL A 103 -6.91 10.66 0.49
N VAL A 104 -6.63 11.92 0.20
CA VAL A 104 -5.29 12.51 0.22
C VAL A 104 -5.27 13.74 1.12
N TRP A 105 -4.09 14.17 1.55
CA TRP A 105 -3.95 15.28 2.49
C TRP A 105 -3.05 16.36 1.91
N GLU A 106 -3.51 17.60 1.95
CA GLU A 106 -2.78 18.75 1.43
C GLU A 106 -2.91 19.95 2.39
N GLY A 107 -1.91 20.82 2.35
CA GLY A 107 -1.97 22.13 2.99
C GLY A 107 -1.16 22.22 4.29
N PRO A 108 -1.23 23.37 4.97
CA PRO A 108 -0.43 23.64 6.16
C PRO A 108 -0.88 22.80 7.35
N CYS A 109 0.04 22.56 8.30
CA CYS A 109 -0.24 21.84 9.54
C CYS A 109 -1.14 22.59 10.53
N GLY A 110 -1.47 23.86 10.27
CA GLY A 110 -2.48 24.65 10.98
C GLY A 110 -2.25 24.89 12.47
N LYS A 111 -1.23 24.30 13.11
CA LYS A 111 -1.01 24.37 14.55
C LYS A 111 -0.03 25.47 14.91
N SER A 112 -0.46 26.37 15.78
CA SER A 112 0.44 27.21 16.58
C SER A 112 0.65 26.52 17.93
N ARG A 113 1.90 26.27 18.34
CA ARG A 113 2.20 25.79 19.70
C ARG A 113 2.83 26.96 20.46
N ASN A 114 2.19 27.39 21.53
CA ASN A 114 2.66 28.52 22.37
C ASN A 114 2.84 29.83 21.55
N GLY A 115 1.95 30.10 20.59
CA GLY A 115 2.06 31.28 19.73
C GLY A 115 3.13 31.18 18.62
N ARG A 116 3.96 30.12 18.62
CA ARG A 116 4.93 29.87 17.54
C ARG A 116 4.27 29.08 16.42
N HIS A 117 4.08 29.76 15.29
CA HIS A 117 3.76 29.13 14.01
C HIS A 117 4.95 28.26 13.57
N HIS A 118 4.67 27.02 13.17
CA HIS A 118 5.65 26.20 12.46
C HIS A 118 5.14 25.95 11.04
N GLU A 119 6.00 26.17 10.04
CA GLU A 119 5.66 26.20 8.62
C GLU A 119 5.66 24.81 7.97
N HIS A 120 5.20 23.80 8.69
CA HIS A 120 5.03 22.50 8.06
C HIS A 120 3.82 22.52 7.14
N ARG A 121 3.98 21.98 5.94
CA ARG A 121 2.94 21.79 4.93
C ARG A 121 3.16 20.45 4.22
N GLN A 122 2.07 19.82 3.78
CA GLN A 122 2.12 18.75 2.80
C GLN A 122 1.66 19.28 1.45
N ASP A 123 2.52 19.17 0.45
CA ASP A 123 2.23 19.52 -0.94
C ASP A 123 2.02 18.27 -1.76
N LEU A 124 1.06 18.33 -2.68
CA LEU A 124 0.72 17.24 -3.59
C LEU A 124 0.98 17.68 -5.03
N GLU A 125 1.64 16.84 -5.81
CA GLU A 125 1.97 17.09 -7.20
C GLU A 125 1.65 15.83 -8.03
N VAL A 126 0.87 16.00 -9.10
CA VAL A 126 0.69 14.94 -10.10
C VAL A 126 1.90 14.95 -11.02
N VAL A 127 2.70 13.88 -10.95
CA VAL A 127 3.96 13.74 -11.69
C VAL A 127 3.72 13.23 -13.10
N ASP A 128 2.83 12.24 -13.23
CA ASP A 128 2.51 11.59 -14.50
C ASP A 128 1.09 11.01 -14.46
N VAL A 129 0.45 10.89 -15.62
CA VAL A 129 -0.96 10.47 -15.76
C VAL A 129 -1.06 9.42 -16.86
N GLY A 130 -1.57 8.24 -16.52
CA GLY A 130 -1.91 7.19 -17.48
C GLY A 130 -3.41 7.10 -17.72
N GLU A 131 -3.85 5.97 -18.27
CA GLU A 131 -5.26 5.74 -18.62
C GLU A 131 -6.16 5.45 -17.40
N THR A 132 -5.61 4.78 -16.38
CA THR A 132 -6.38 4.30 -15.20
C THR A 132 -5.79 4.74 -13.86
N ALA A 133 -4.64 5.39 -13.89
CA ALA A 133 -3.88 5.77 -12.71
C ALA A 133 -3.03 7.01 -12.96
N PHE A 134 -2.53 7.60 -11.88
CA PHE A 134 -1.56 8.68 -11.91
C PHE A 134 -0.50 8.49 -10.83
N LEU A 135 0.67 9.07 -11.07
CA LEU A 135 1.78 9.11 -10.12
C LEU A 135 1.68 10.41 -9.30
N LEU A 136 1.51 10.27 -8.00
CA LEU A 136 1.37 11.34 -7.04
C LEU A 136 2.64 11.49 -6.22
N ARG A 137 3.22 12.68 -6.19
CA ARG A 137 4.28 13.06 -5.26
C ARG A 137 3.66 13.80 -4.08
N ALA A 138 3.97 13.35 -2.87
CA ALA A 138 3.69 14.09 -1.65
C ALA A 138 5.00 14.56 -1.02
N THR A 139 5.08 15.85 -0.68
CA THR A 139 6.26 16.46 -0.08
C THR A 139 5.90 17.10 1.25
N VAL A 140 6.68 16.82 2.29
CA VAL A 140 6.60 17.48 3.60
C VAL A 140 8.00 17.94 3.99
N VAL A 141 8.21 19.25 4.02
CA VAL A 141 9.52 19.86 4.32
C VAL A 141 10.57 19.39 3.30
N LYS A 142 11.47 18.46 3.67
CA LYS A 142 12.49 17.86 2.79
C LYS A 142 12.21 16.39 2.46
N ASN A 143 11.14 15.83 3.01
CA ASN A 143 10.76 14.44 2.78
C ASN A 143 9.81 14.37 1.61
N THR A 144 10.06 13.43 0.71
CA THR A 144 9.21 13.18 -0.47
C THR A 144 8.87 11.70 -0.53
N SER A 145 7.64 11.39 -0.94
CA SER A 145 7.20 10.03 -1.23
C SER A 145 6.33 10.03 -2.47
N LEU A 146 6.41 8.94 -3.23
CA LEU A 146 5.69 8.75 -4.47
C LEU A 146 4.64 7.67 -4.28
N PHE A 147 3.47 7.89 -4.85
CA PHE A 147 2.32 7.00 -4.75
C PHE A 147 1.70 6.80 -6.12
N ILE A 148 1.34 5.57 -6.45
CA ILE A 148 0.42 5.30 -7.54
C ILE A 148 -0.99 5.37 -6.96
N VAL A 149 -1.85 6.16 -7.59
CA VAL A 149 -3.28 6.25 -7.26
C VAL A 149 -4.06 5.96 -8.53
N GLY A 150 -5.00 5.01 -8.48
CA GLY A 150 -5.69 4.55 -9.68
C GLY A 150 -6.86 3.63 -9.41
N LEU A 151 -7.38 3.05 -10.49
CA LEU A 151 -8.37 1.98 -10.48
C LEU A 151 -7.74 0.65 -10.96
N ASP A 152 -8.00 -0.44 -10.25
CA ASP A 152 -7.66 -1.83 -10.63
C ASP A 152 -8.97 -2.61 -10.64
N ASP A 153 -9.40 -3.11 -11.80
CA ASP A 153 -10.73 -3.71 -12.01
C ASP A 153 -11.89 -2.82 -11.50
N GLY A 154 -11.80 -1.51 -11.74
CA GLY A 154 -12.79 -0.52 -11.29
C GLY A 154 -12.74 -0.19 -9.80
N ARG A 155 -11.81 -0.77 -9.05
CA ARG A 155 -11.65 -0.52 -7.60
C ARG A 155 -10.50 0.45 -7.35
N PRO A 156 -10.68 1.44 -6.47
CA PRO A 156 -9.62 2.38 -6.16
C PRO A 156 -8.51 1.72 -5.37
N PHE A 157 -7.28 2.09 -5.71
CA PHE A 157 -6.11 1.70 -4.96
C PHE A 157 -5.17 2.89 -4.77
N ALA A 158 -4.36 2.83 -3.72
CA ALA A 158 -3.22 3.69 -3.54
C ALA A 158 -2.03 2.89 -3.00
N ARG A 159 -0.85 3.08 -3.59
CA ARG A 159 0.37 2.34 -3.22
C ARG A 159 1.58 3.24 -3.23
N MET A 160 2.36 3.21 -2.15
CA MET A 160 3.65 3.87 -2.11
C MET A 160 4.66 3.09 -2.96
N VAL A 161 5.39 3.81 -3.80
CA VAL A 161 6.51 3.31 -4.59
C VAL A 161 7.80 3.93 -4.07
N SER A 162 8.88 3.16 -4.13
CA SER A 162 10.19 3.62 -3.67
C SER A 162 11.18 3.69 -4.83
N GLY A 163 12.22 4.49 -4.67
CA GLY A 163 13.25 4.68 -5.68
C GLY A 163 13.07 5.94 -6.51
N ARG A 164 13.89 6.05 -7.57
CA ARG A 164 13.90 7.18 -8.49
C ARG A 164 12.94 6.90 -9.64
N VAL A 165 11.64 6.84 -9.34
CA VAL A 165 10.60 6.69 -10.38
C VAL A 165 10.19 8.08 -10.85
N THR A 166 10.17 8.27 -12.18
CA THR A 166 9.84 9.56 -12.81
C THR A 166 8.58 9.48 -13.64
N THR A 167 8.23 8.28 -14.09
CA THR A 167 7.00 8.00 -14.85
C THR A 167 6.11 7.03 -14.10
N LEU A 168 4.85 7.00 -14.48
CA LEU A 168 3.89 6.02 -13.99
C LEU A 168 4.29 4.59 -14.42
N GLN A 169 4.87 4.43 -15.60
CA GLN A 169 5.39 3.15 -16.07
C GLN A 169 6.55 2.65 -15.18
N ASP A 170 7.52 3.51 -14.84
CA ASP A 170 8.61 3.16 -13.91
C ASP A 170 8.05 2.67 -12.57
N ALA A 171 6.98 3.31 -12.11
CA ALA A 171 6.31 2.99 -10.85
C ALA A 171 5.61 1.62 -10.92
N PHE A 172 4.93 1.30 -12.03
CA PHE A 172 4.35 -0.02 -12.25
C PHE A 172 5.42 -1.10 -12.37
N ASP A 173 6.48 -0.85 -13.14
CA ASP A 173 7.60 -1.78 -13.30
C ASP A 173 8.28 -2.07 -11.96
N TRP A 174 8.39 -1.05 -11.10
CA TRP A 174 8.92 -1.21 -9.74
C TRP A 174 8.05 -2.13 -8.88
N LEU A 175 6.71 -2.07 -9.01
CA LEU A 175 5.78 -2.96 -8.28
C LEU A 175 5.97 -4.42 -8.68
N VAL A 176 6.38 -4.69 -9.91
CA VAL A 176 6.64 -6.05 -10.41
C VAL A 176 7.90 -6.61 -9.74
N PRO A 177 7.80 -7.69 -8.94
CA PRO A 177 8.97 -8.31 -8.32
C PRO A 177 9.95 -8.84 -9.38
N LYS A 178 11.26 -8.77 -9.10
CA LYS A 178 12.32 -9.20 -10.05
C LYS A 178 12.08 -10.59 -10.65
N LYS A 179 11.67 -11.57 -9.83
CA LYS A 179 11.36 -12.93 -10.32
C LYS A 179 10.17 -12.99 -11.28
N VAL A 180 9.20 -12.11 -11.12
CA VAL A 180 8.06 -11.99 -12.03
C VAL A 180 8.53 -11.37 -13.34
N GLN A 181 9.37 -10.33 -13.29
CA GLN A 181 10.00 -9.76 -14.50
C GLN A 181 10.81 -10.81 -15.26
N GLU A 182 11.65 -11.59 -14.56
CA GLU A 182 12.41 -12.71 -15.13
C GLU A 182 11.49 -13.73 -15.82
N ALA A 183 10.38 -14.11 -15.18
CA ALA A 183 9.41 -15.03 -15.75
C ALA A 183 8.72 -14.49 -17.01
N LEU A 184 8.35 -13.20 -17.01
CA LEU A 184 7.76 -12.51 -18.16
C LEU A 184 8.75 -12.44 -19.33
N ILE A 185 10.02 -12.12 -19.07
CA ILE A 185 11.09 -12.10 -20.08
C ILE A 185 11.30 -13.47 -20.72
N LEU A 186 11.16 -14.55 -19.94
CA LEU A 186 11.22 -15.93 -20.42
C LEU A 186 9.96 -16.37 -21.19
N GLY A 187 8.96 -15.49 -21.35
CA GLY A 187 7.72 -15.81 -22.05
C GLY A 187 6.82 -16.80 -21.31
N LEU A 188 6.95 -16.91 -19.98
CA LEU A 188 6.06 -17.75 -19.18
C LEU A 188 4.67 -17.10 -19.09
N ASP A 189 3.61 -17.94 -19.07
CA ASP A 189 2.23 -17.52 -18.86
C ASP A 189 1.99 -17.09 -17.39
N VAL A 190 2.54 -15.95 -17.02
CA VAL A 190 2.39 -15.39 -15.68
C VAL A 190 0.99 -14.81 -15.52
N LYS A 191 0.25 -15.30 -14.53
CA LYS A 191 -1.10 -14.82 -14.22
C LYS A 191 -1.06 -13.82 -13.08
N ARG A 192 -2.04 -12.91 -13.02
CA ARG A 192 -2.18 -11.92 -11.95
C ARG A 192 -3.60 -11.98 -11.36
N GLN A 193 -3.71 -11.86 -10.04
CA GLN A 193 -4.98 -11.60 -9.33
C GLN A 193 -4.68 -10.63 -8.17
N GLY A 194 -5.20 -9.41 -8.24
CA GLY A 194 -4.95 -8.37 -7.25
C GLY A 194 -3.46 -8.09 -7.04
N ASP A 195 -2.97 -8.29 -5.82
CA ASP A 195 -1.57 -8.07 -5.45
C ASP A 195 -0.67 -9.32 -5.59
N TRP A 196 -1.15 -10.39 -6.22
CA TRP A 196 -0.41 -11.63 -6.45
C TRP A 196 -0.14 -11.91 -7.93
N TRP A 197 1.08 -12.37 -8.19
CA TRP A 197 1.52 -12.96 -9.45
C TRP A 197 1.69 -14.46 -9.29
N PHE A 198 1.31 -15.24 -10.30
CA PHE A 198 1.39 -16.69 -10.31
C PHE A 198 2.26 -17.11 -11.49
N ILE A 199 3.50 -17.52 -11.19
CA ILE A 199 4.47 -17.94 -12.19
C ILE A 199 4.35 -19.46 -12.36
N PRO A 200 4.04 -19.99 -13.55
CA PRO A 200 3.92 -21.43 -13.74
C PRO A 200 5.26 -22.13 -13.44
N THR A 201 5.18 -23.33 -12.85
CA THR A 201 6.36 -24.16 -12.61
C THR A 201 6.13 -25.60 -13.04
N ASN A 202 7.14 -26.17 -13.69
CA ASN A 202 7.15 -27.59 -14.09
C ASN A 202 7.55 -28.50 -12.94
N LYS A 203 8.04 -27.94 -11.83
CA LYS A 203 8.51 -28.70 -10.68
C LYS A 203 7.44 -28.70 -9.60
N GLU A 204 7.01 -29.89 -9.23
CA GLU A 204 6.15 -30.07 -8.06
C GLU A 204 6.90 -29.62 -6.79
N PRO A 205 6.26 -28.80 -5.92
CA PRO A 205 6.88 -28.42 -4.66
C PRO A 205 7.12 -29.67 -3.81
N ARG A 206 8.35 -29.85 -3.30
CA ARG A 206 8.70 -30.84 -2.27
C ARG A 206 7.68 -30.88 -1.12
N ARG A 207 6.93 -31.98 -1.04
CA ARG A 207 5.98 -32.28 0.04
C ARG A 207 6.65 -33.21 1.04
N ARG A 208 6.64 -32.85 2.33
CA ARG A 208 7.14 -33.70 3.42
C ARG A 208 6.03 -34.49 4.09
N SER A 209 4.84 -33.92 4.17
CA SER A 209 3.64 -34.50 4.78
C SER A 209 2.41 -33.68 4.37
N ASP A 210 1.23 -34.25 4.56
CA ASP A 210 0.00 -33.49 4.46
C ASP A 210 -0.15 -32.55 5.67
N GLY A 211 -0.50 -31.30 5.40
CA GLY A 211 -0.91 -30.34 6.40
C GLY A 211 -2.36 -30.56 6.81
N ARG A 212 -2.76 -30.00 7.96
CA ARG A 212 -4.18 -29.94 8.32
C ARG A 212 -4.91 -29.03 7.32
N THR A 213 -6.17 -29.31 7.02
CA THR A 213 -7.03 -28.33 6.33
C THR A 213 -7.13 -27.09 7.20
N VAL A 214 -6.69 -25.95 6.68
CA VAL A 214 -6.73 -24.68 7.42
C VAL A 214 -7.76 -23.81 6.73
N TYR A 215 -8.94 -23.71 7.34
CA TYR A 215 -10.04 -22.89 6.85
C TYR A 215 -9.81 -21.39 7.06
N THR A 216 -8.72 -21.00 7.74
CA THR A 216 -8.46 -19.63 8.20
C THR A 216 -6.95 -19.31 8.29
N SER A 217 -6.63 -18.09 8.72
CA SER A 217 -5.27 -17.64 9.03
C SER A 217 -4.62 -18.49 10.10
N SER A 218 -3.54 -19.18 9.75
CA SER A 218 -2.56 -19.56 10.75
C SER A 218 -1.21 -18.99 10.33
N PRO A 219 -0.62 -18.02 11.06
CA PRO A 219 0.77 -17.61 10.81
C PRO A 219 1.78 -18.74 11.02
N ALA A 220 1.35 -19.92 11.49
CA ALA A 220 2.16 -21.11 11.75
C ALA A 220 2.12 -22.16 10.61
N LEU A 221 1.89 -21.77 9.35
CA LEU A 221 2.02 -22.71 8.23
C LEU A 221 3.48 -23.13 8.11
N SER A 222 3.75 -24.40 8.44
CA SER A 222 5.08 -25.01 8.30
C SER A 222 5.42 -25.22 6.82
N ALA A 223 6.68 -24.96 6.48
CA ALA A 223 7.22 -25.22 5.14
C ALA A 223 7.12 -26.71 4.76
N GLY A 224 6.87 -26.99 3.48
CA GLY A 224 6.81 -28.34 2.92
C GLY A 224 5.57 -29.17 3.29
N LYS A 225 4.56 -28.57 3.93
CA LYS A 225 3.25 -29.20 4.14
C LYS A 225 2.25 -28.78 3.06
N LEU A 226 1.39 -29.71 2.66
CA LEU A 226 0.28 -29.44 1.73
C LEU A 226 -0.95 -28.96 2.49
N TYR A 227 -1.44 -27.78 2.15
CA TYR A 227 -2.67 -27.22 2.71
C TYR A 227 -3.75 -27.11 1.64
N ARG A 228 -5.02 -27.23 2.04
CA ARG A 228 -6.18 -27.05 1.14
C ARG A 228 -7.00 -25.85 1.59
N GLY A 229 -7.37 -24.98 0.65
CA GLY A 229 -8.14 -23.76 0.91
C GLY A 229 -7.41 -22.71 1.76
N ALA A 230 -6.09 -22.81 1.87
CA ALA A 230 -5.32 -21.96 2.79
C ALA A 230 -5.13 -20.54 2.23
N ALA A 231 -5.12 -19.57 3.15
CA ALA A 231 -4.83 -18.18 2.81
C ALA A 231 -3.37 -18.00 2.33
N LEU A 232 -3.15 -17.28 1.23
CA LEU A 232 -1.82 -16.89 0.79
C LEU A 232 -1.26 -15.86 1.79
N CYS A 233 -0.03 -16.09 2.27
CA CYS A 233 0.54 -15.34 3.38
C CYS A 233 1.93 -14.79 3.02
N TRP A 234 2.18 -13.54 3.38
CA TRP A 234 3.52 -12.91 3.42
C TRP A 234 3.59 -12.00 4.65
N ASN A 235 4.24 -12.46 5.73
CA ASN A 235 4.34 -11.81 7.06
C ASN A 235 2.99 -11.52 7.77
N ARG A 236 1.92 -11.31 7.00
CA ARG A 236 0.53 -11.15 7.39
C ARG A 236 -0.35 -11.92 6.41
N GLN A 237 -1.53 -12.26 6.88
CA GLN A 237 -2.55 -12.90 6.08
C GLN A 237 -2.99 -11.96 4.94
N THR A 238 -3.21 -12.52 3.76
CA THR A 238 -3.95 -11.84 2.70
C THR A 238 -5.34 -12.45 2.57
N ARG A 239 -6.25 -11.72 1.93
CA ARG A 239 -7.61 -12.19 1.62
C ARG A 239 -7.67 -13.25 0.51
N HIS A 240 -6.54 -13.58 -0.11
CA HIS A 240 -6.46 -14.57 -1.16
C HIS A 240 -6.36 -15.97 -0.55
N THR A 241 -7.09 -16.94 -1.08
CA THR A 241 -7.02 -18.35 -0.68
C THR A 241 -6.69 -19.21 -1.88
N GLY A 242 -5.80 -20.19 -1.71
CA GLY A 242 -5.44 -21.17 -2.75
C GLY A 242 -6.05 -22.55 -2.48
N GLY A 243 -6.50 -23.23 -3.54
CA GLY A 243 -7.12 -24.56 -3.47
C GLY A 243 -6.17 -25.61 -2.89
N MET A 244 -4.93 -25.65 -3.38
CA MET A 244 -3.80 -26.40 -2.80
C MET A 244 -2.61 -25.48 -2.65
N VAL A 245 -1.98 -25.46 -1.48
CA VAL A 245 -0.86 -24.56 -1.16
C VAL A 245 0.28 -25.32 -0.48
N VAL A 246 1.52 -25.10 -0.91
CA VAL A 246 2.75 -25.57 -0.24
C VAL A 246 3.71 -24.41 -0.09
N TYR A 247 4.22 -24.16 1.11
CA TYR A 247 5.18 -23.08 1.37
C TYR A 247 6.61 -23.58 1.26
N GLN A 248 7.45 -22.88 0.49
CA GLN A 248 8.87 -23.24 0.32
C GLN A 248 9.79 -22.04 0.24
N SER A 249 11.03 -22.21 0.71
CA SER A 249 12.10 -21.25 0.47
C SER A 249 12.48 -21.25 -1.01
N VAL A 250 12.52 -20.07 -1.62
CA VAL A 250 13.00 -19.88 -3.00
C VAL A 250 14.17 -18.91 -2.97
N ALA A 251 15.28 -19.26 -3.64
CA ALA A 251 16.46 -18.42 -3.72
C ALA A 251 16.12 -17.03 -4.30
N GLY A 252 16.54 -15.97 -3.62
CA GLY A 252 16.24 -14.58 -4.00
C GLY A 252 14.88 -14.04 -3.53
N VAL A 253 14.13 -14.81 -2.73
CA VAL A 253 12.91 -14.33 -2.06
C VAL A 253 13.09 -14.44 -0.55
N ASN A 254 12.81 -13.36 0.18
CA ASN A 254 13.07 -13.24 1.63
C ASN A 254 11.93 -13.78 2.51
N TYR A 255 11.07 -14.63 1.96
CA TYR A 255 9.97 -15.28 2.68
C TYR A 255 9.67 -16.67 2.12
N GLN A 256 8.88 -17.46 2.86
CA GLN A 256 8.39 -18.75 2.40
C GLN A 256 7.35 -18.52 1.30
N VAL A 257 7.70 -18.84 0.06
CA VAL A 257 6.87 -18.60 -1.11
C VAL A 257 5.77 -19.66 -1.18
N PRO A 258 4.49 -19.26 -1.30
CA PRO A 258 3.42 -20.19 -1.57
C PRO A 258 3.51 -20.71 -3.01
N PHE A 259 3.52 -22.03 -3.16
CA PHE A 259 3.26 -22.73 -4.41
C PHE A 259 1.79 -23.12 -4.40
N VAL A 260 1.05 -22.78 -5.46
CA VAL A 260 -0.41 -22.88 -5.51
C VAL A 260 -0.85 -23.68 -6.73
N LYS A 261 -1.87 -24.53 -6.56
CA LYS A 261 -2.55 -25.28 -7.64
C LYS A 261 -4.05 -25.31 -7.38
N GLY A 262 -4.86 -25.32 -8.43
CA GLY A 262 -6.32 -25.28 -8.34
C GLY A 262 -6.88 -23.87 -8.34
N GLU A 263 -7.99 -23.64 -7.66
CA GLU A 263 -8.66 -22.34 -7.61
C GLU A 263 -7.93 -21.35 -6.68
N VAL A 264 -7.76 -20.12 -7.13
CA VAL A 264 -7.36 -18.99 -6.28
C VAL A 264 -8.53 -18.01 -6.20
N LYS A 265 -8.98 -17.75 -4.98
CA LYS A 265 -10.14 -16.90 -4.68
C LYS A 265 -9.70 -15.69 -3.88
N ALA A 266 -10.32 -14.55 -4.18
CA ALA A 266 -10.36 -13.38 -3.33
C ALA A 266 -11.81 -12.89 -3.31
N PRO A 267 -12.27 -12.20 -2.24
CA PRO A 267 -13.66 -11.73 -2.15
C PRO A 267 -14.10 -10.81 -3.29
N ASP A 268 -13.15 -10.33 -4.08
CA ASP A 268 -13.31 -9.10 -4.82
C ASP A 268 -12.57 -9.13 -6.18
N HIS A 269 -12.06 -10.31 -6.54
CA HIS A 269 -11.55 -10.62 -7.88
C HIS A 269 -12.24 -11.90 -8.38
N PRO A 270 -12.42 -12.06 -9.70
CA PRO A 270 -12.89 -13.33 -10.28
C PRO A 270 -11.98 -14.48 -9.88
N THR A 271 -12.56 -15.67 -9.65
CA THR A 271 -11.78 -16.89 -9.34
C THR A 271 -10.80 -17.20 -10.46
N LEU A 272 -9.53 -17.42 -10.09
CA LEU A 272 -8.46 -17.78 -11.02
C LEU A 272 -8.18 -19.27 -10.94
N THR A 273 -8.24 -19.99 -12.06
CA THR A 273 -7.97 -21.43 -12.11
C THR A 273 -6.53 -21.72 -12.57
N LEU A 274 -5.78 -22.43 -11.73
CA LEU A 274 -4.39 -22.83 -11.97
C LEU A 274 -4.29 -24.36 -12.18
N PRO A 275 -4.24 -24.86 -13.43
CA PRO A 275 -4.25 -26.29 -13.72
C PRO A 275 -2.97 -27.02 -13.27
N SER A 276 -1.86 -26.28 -13.17
CA SER A 276 -0.55 -26.75 -12.72
C SER A 276 -0.08 -25.97 -11.49
N TRP A 277 1.06 -26.37 -10.91
CA TRP A 277 1.67 -25.63 -9.82
C TRP A 277 2.20 -24.28 -10.32
N HIS A 278 1.93 -23.23 -9.55
CA HIS A 278 2.46 -21.90 -9.78
C HIS A 278 3.16 -21.40 -8.52
N MET A 279 4.31 -20.77 -8.68
CA MET A 279 4.96 -20.00 -7.62
C MET A 279 4.22 -18.66 -7.49
N ALA A 280 3.59 -18.42 -6.34
CA ALA A 280 2.84 -17.20 -6.08
C ALA A 280 3.73 -16.16 -5.39
N ILE A 281 3.96 -15.02 -6.06
CA ILE A 281 4.78 -13.91 -5.58
C ILE A 281 3.92 -12.67 -5.45
N ARG A 282 3.93 -12.06 -4.27
CA ARG A 282 3.20 -10.81 -4.02
C ARG A 282 3.94 -9.60 -4.61
N ASN A 283 3.19 -8.60 -5.06
CA ASN A 283 3.70 -7.28 -5.46
C ASN A 283 4.70 -6.73 -4.44
N ARG A 284 5.69 -5.98 -4.93
CA ARG A 284 6.46 -5.12 -4.04
C ARG A 284 5.49 -4.11 -3.44
N SER A 285 5.36 -4.12 -2.13
CA SER A 285 4.72 -3.05 -1.41
C SER A 285 5.57 -2.74 -0.20
N THR A 286 5.92 -1.48 -0.05
CA THR A 286 6.13 -0.99 1.31
C THR A 286 4.74 -1.01 1.93
N PRO A 287 4.52 -1.70 3.06
CA PRO A 287 3.22 -1.72 3.71
C PRO A 287 2.74 -0.27 3.83
N ALA A 288 1.60 0.04 3.20
CA ALA A 288 0.98 1.35 3.24
C ALA A 288 0.67 1.64 4.71
N GLY A 289 1.60 2.31 5.42
CA GLY A 289 1.76 2.33 6.87
C GLY A 289 0.50 1.89 7.57
N ASP A 290 0.37 0.57 7.75
CA ASP A 290 -0.87 -0.08 8.17
C ASP A 290 -1.29 0.59 9.46
N GLY A 291 -2.29 1.46 9.36
CA GLY A 291 -2.57 2.53 10.31
C GLY A 291 -2.43 2.09 11.76
N GLN A 292 -1.21 2.23 12.31
CA GLN A 292 -0.98 2.14 13.74
C GLN A 292 -1.67 3.31 14.47
N ASP A 293 -2.15 4.29 13.70
CA ASP A 293 -3.05 5.35 14.12
C ASP A 293 -4.48 5.12 13.57
N ARG A 294 -5.01 3.89 13.58
CA ARG A 294 -6.47 3.73 13.57
C ARG A 294 -6.97 4.40 14.86
N PRO A 295 -7.85 5.42 14.79
CA PRO A 295 -8.49 5.89 16.00
C PRO A 295 -9.24 4.70 16.60
N ASP A 296 -8.91 4.34 17.84
CA ASP A 296 -9.83 3.55 18.66
C ASP A 296 -11.11 4.38 18.76
N ASP A 297 -12.15 3.99 18.02
CA ASP A 297 -13.53 4.44 18.26
C ASP A 297 -13.96 4.02 19.68
#